data_AF-R9KZV9-F1
#
_entry.id   AF-R9KZV9-F1
#
_cell.length_a   1.000
_cell.length_b   1.000
_cell.length_c   1.000
_cell.angle_alpha   90.00
_cell.angle_beta   90.00
_cell.angle_gamma   90.00
#
_symmetry.space_group_name_H-M   'P 1'
#
loop_
_entity.id
_entity.type
_entity.pdbx_description
1 polymer ?
#
loop_
_entity_poly.entity_id
_entity_poly.type
_entity_poly.pdbx_seq_one_letter_code
_entity_poly.pdbx_strand_id
1 'polypeptide(L)'
;MTAPIKKVSKLSKQMADTDFSGFCSAGRTDETSVLSDSLNTLSQKLETALSELQEANQKLQADIDMERRLEKQRVEFFAAASHESKTPITIIKGQLQGMLYQVGHYKD
;
A
#
# COMPACT_ATOMS: atom_id res chain seq x y z
N MET A 1 -26.79 -1.55 42.80
CA MET A 1 -26.99 -2.23 41.49
C MET A 1 -26.49 -1.41 40.28
N THR A 2 -26.05 -0.15 40.42
CA THR A 2 -25.67 0.71 39.27
C THR A 2 -24.21 0.62 38.83
N ALA A 3 -23.32 0.03 39.64
CA ALA A 3 -21.89 -0.08 39.33
C ALA A 3 -21.55 -0.85 38.03
N PRO A 4 -22.14 -2.03 37.73
CA PRO A 4 -21.82 -2.76 36.50
C PRO A 4 -22.30 -2.03 35.24
N ILE A 5 -23.49 -1.40 35.28
CA ILE A 5 -24.02 -0.64 34.15
C ILE A 5 -23.14 0.58 33.83
N LYS A 6 -22.62 1.27 34.86
CA LYS A 6 -21.67 2.38 34.66
C LYS A 6 -20.37 1.93 34.00
N LYS A 7 -19.87 0.72 34.31
CA LYS A 7 -18.66 0.17 33.69
C LYS A 7 -18.87 -0.10 32.20
N VAL A 8 -19.96 -0.80 31.85
CA VAL A 8 -20.32 -1.08 30.46
C VAL A 8 -20.48 0.23 29.67
N SER A 9 -21.21 1.20 30.22
CA SER A 9 -21.40 2.51 29.58
C SER A 9 -20.07 3.26 29.37
N LYS A 10 -19.14 3.21 30.33
CA LYS A 10 -17.82 3.80 30.17
C LYS A 10 -17.04 3.11 29.05
N LEU A 11 -17.06 1.78 29.01
CA LEU A 11 -16.37 1.03 27.97
C LEU A 11 -16.95 1.29 26.58
N SER A 12 -18.28 1.34 26.44
CA SER A 12 -18.92 1.73 25.18
C SER A 12 -18.51 3.13 24.71
N LYS A 13 -18.31 4.07 25.65
CA LYS A 13 -17.82 5.41 25.31
C LYS A 13 -16.37 5.39 24.82
N GLN A 14 -15.50 4.61 25.45
CA GLN A 14 -14.12 4.41 24.97
C GLN A 14 -14.08 3.83 23.56
N MET A 15 -14.89 2.82 23.28
CA MET A 15 -14.99 2.22 21.95
C MET A 15 -15.49 3.22 20.89
N ALA A 16 -16.38 4.14 21.26
CA ALA A 16 -16.81 5.23 20.37
C ALA A 16 -15.68 6.21 20.06
N ASP A 17 -14.73 6.37 20.99
CA ASP A 17 -13.50 7.13 20.80
C ASP A 17 -12.39 6.29 20.10
N THR A 18 -12.72 5.11 19.56
CA THR A 18 -11.81 4.16 18.88
C THR A 18 -10.75 3.56 19.81
N ASP A 19 -10.98 3.60 21.12
CA ASP A 19 -10.16 2.92 22.13
C ASP A 19 -10.79 1.57 22.49
N PHE A 20 -10.21 0.50 21.94
CA PHE A 20 -10.66 -0.89 22.13
C PHE A 20 -9.88 -1.65 23.21
N SER A 21 -8.94 -1.01 23.90
CA SER A 21 -8.07 -1.68 24.88
C SER A 21 -8.77 -1.98 26.21
N GLY A 22 -10.01 -1.54 26.38
CA GLY A 22 -10.76 -1.67 27.62
C GLY A 22 -11.41 -3.05 27.78
N PHE A 23 -11.54 -3.48 29.04
CA PHE A 23 -12.17 -4.76 29.39
C PHE A 23 -13.13 -4.60 30.58
N CYS A 24 -14.32 -5.20 30.49
CA CYS A 24 -15.27 -5.28 31.59
C CYS A 24 -15.31 -6.69 32.17
N SER A 25 -14.84 -6.87 33.41
CA SER A 25 -15.02 -8.13 34.14
C SER A 25 -16.39 -8.17 34.83
N ALA A 26 -17.15 -9.23 34.55
CA ALA A 26 -18.40 -9.51 35.23
C ALA A 26 -18.19 -10.59 36.29
N GLY A 27 -18.24 -10.21 37.57
CA GLY A 27 -18.17 -11.15 38.71
C GLY A 27 -19.52 -11.79 39.06
N ARG A 28 -20.55 -11.60 38.22
CA ARG A 28 -21.93 -12.07 38.42
C ARG A 28 -22.36 -12.82 37.17
N THR A 29 -23.29 -13.77 37.30
CA THR A 29 -23.89 -14.54 36.20
C THR A 29 -25.32 -14.08 35.96
N ASP A 30 -25.45 -12.87 35.42
CA ASP A 30 -26.73 -12.25 35.08
C ASP A 30 -26.66 -11.60 33.69
N GLU A 31 -27.73 -10.95 33.23
CA GLU A 31 -27.80 -10.35 31.89
C GLU A 31 -26.71 -9.29 31.68
N THR A 32 -26.25 -8.64 32.75
CA THR A 32 -25.12 -7.70 32.70
C THR A 32 -23.78 -8.38 32.41
N SER A 33 -23.63 -9.66 32.76
CA SER A 33 -22.43 -10.43 32.43
C SER A 33 -22.38 -10.78 30.95
N VAL A 34 -23.50 -11.28 30.43
CA VAL A 34 -23.65 -11.60 29.00
C VAL A 34 -23.40 -10.36 28.13
N LEU A 35 -23.90 -9.20 28.56
CA LEU A 35 -23.64 -7.93 27.87
C LEU A 35 -22.16 -7.54 27.93
N SER A 36 -21.52 -7.69 29.09
CA SER A 36 -20.09 -7.38 29.25
C SER A 36 -19.23 -8.27 28.34
N ASP A 37 -19.51 -9.58 28.29
CA ASP A 37 -18.78 -10.54 27.48
C ASP A 37 -18.98 -10.29 25.98
N SER A 38 -20.21 -9.96 25.57
CA SER A 38 -20.52 -9.59 24.19
C SER A 38 -19.75 -8.34 23.75
N LEU A 39 -19.67 -7.35 24.63
CA LEU A 39 -19.00 -6.09 24.35
C LEU A 39 -17.47 -6.24 24.34
N ASN A 40 -16.90 -7.05 25.24
CA ASN A 40 -15.48 -7.40 25.21
C ASN A 40 -15.14 -8.14 23.89
N THR A 41 -15.99 -9.10 23.48
CA THR A 41 -15.80 -9.85 22.23
C THR A 41 -15.84 -8.92 21.02
N LEU A 42 -16.78 -7.95 21.00
CA LEU A 42 -16.89 -6.97 19.94
C LEU A 42 -15.66 -6.03 19.91
N SER A 43 -15.19 -5.58 21.08
CA SER A 43 -13.97 -4.78 21.20
C SER A 43 -12.77 -5.50 20.62
N GLN A 44 -12.56 -6.77 21.01
CA GLN A 44 -11.45 -7.58 20.50
C GLN A 44 -11.52 -7.78 18.98
N LYS A 45 -12.70 -8.07 18.43
CA LYS A 45 -12.87 -8.24 16.97
C LYS A 45 -12.57 -6.95 16.21
N LEU A 46 -13.01 -5.80 16.74
CA LEU A 46 -12.72 -4.50 16.14
C LEU A 46 -11.22 -4.18 16.18
N GLU A 47 -10.56 -4.42 17.31
CA GLU A 47 -9.13 -4.24 17.46
C GLU A 47 -8.34 -5.08 16.45
N THR A 48 -8.68 -6.38 16.34
CA THR A 48 -8.07 -7.27 15.34
C THR A 48 -8.31 -6.78 13.91
N ALA A 49 -9.56 -6.46 13.55
CA ALA A 49 -9.88 -6.01 12.20
C ALA A 49 -9.18 -4.68 11.84
N LEU A 50 -9.05 -3.76 12.78
CA LEU A 50 -8.32 -2.50 12.58
C LEU A 50 -6.82 -2.73 12.43
N SER A 51 -6.23 -3.62 13.23
CA SER A 51 -4.81 -4.00 13.10
C SER A 51 -4.53 -4.62 11.74
N GLU A 52 -5.37 -5.57 11.31
CA GLU A 52 -5.26 -6.20 9.98
C GLU A 52 -5.41 -5.18 8.85
N LEU A 53 -6.36 -4.24 8.97
CA LEU A 53 -6.54 -3.18 7.98
C LEU A 53 -5.33 -2.23 7.94
N GLN A 54 -4.74 -1.90 9.09
CA GLN A 54 -3.55 -1.06 9.17
C GLN A 54 -2.34 -1.75 8.54
N GLU A 55 -2.13 -3.04 8.82
CA GLU A 55 -1.08 -3.84 8.17
C GLU A 55 -1.29 -3.93 6.66
N ALA A 56 -2.52 -4.18 6.20
CA ALA A 56 -2.85 -4.22 4.78
C ALA A 56 -2.56 -2.87 4.09
N ASN A 57 -2.92 -1.75 4.73
CA ASN A 57 -2.61 -0.41 4.21
C ASN A 57 -1.11 -0.14 4.13
N GLN A 58 -0.34 -0.53 5.16
CA GLN A 58 1.13 -0.40 5.14
C GLN A 58 1.76 -1.21 4.01
N LYS A 59 1.30 -2.44 3.81
CA LYS A 59 1.74 -3.30 2.71
C LYS A 59 1.40 -2.70 1.36
N LEU A 60 0.17 -2.22 1.17
CA LEU A 60 -0.27 -1.59 -0.07
C LEU A 60 0.58 -0.35 -0.39
N GLN A 61 0.90 0.46 0.61
CA GLN A 61 1.77 1.63 0.44
C GLN A 61 3.18 1.22 -0.03
N ALA A 62 3.75 0.17 0.57
CA ALA A 62 5.04 -0.37 0.15
C ALA A 62 5.01 -0.92 -1.29
N ASP A 63 3.94 -1.60 -1.67
CA ASP A 63 3.75 -2.13 -3.03
C ASP A 63 3.65 -0.98 -4.06
N ILE A 64 2.92 0.09 -3.76
CA ILE A 64 2.82 1.30 -4.60
C ILE A 64 4.19 1.96 -4.80
N ASP A 65 4.97 2.09 -3.71
CA ASP A 65 6.29 2.71 -3.79
C ASP A 65 7.28 1.85 -4.58
N MET A 66 7.17 0.52 -4.46
CA MET A 66 7.95 -0.42 -5.27
C MET A 66 7.58 -0.33 -6.76
N GLU A 67 6.27 -0.30 -7.09
CA GLU A 67 5.79 -0.17 -8.46
C GLU A 67 6.28 1.13 -9.11
N ARG A 68 6.18 2.26 -8.40
CA ARG A 68 6.71 3.55 -8.87
C ARG A 68 8.21 3.51 -9.14
N ARG A 69 8.97 2.83 -8.28
CA ARG A 69 10.42 2.65 -8.48
C ARG A 69 10.71 1.83 -9.72
N LEU A 70 10.00 0.73 -9.92
CA LEU A 70 10.16 -0.13 -11.10
C LEU A 70 9.81 0.60 -12.39
N GLU A 71 8.70 1.34 -12.41
CA GLU A 71 8.31 2.13 -13.59
C GLU A 71 9.34 3.21 -13.92
N LYS A 72 9.89 3.88 -12.89
CA LYS A 72 10.98 4.85 -13.09
C LYS A 72 12.22 4.18 -13.72
N GLN A 73 12.64 3.03 -13.18
CA GLN A 73 13.78 2.28 -13.73
C GLN A 73 13.52 1.83 -15.17
N ARG A 74 12.30 1.41 -15.48
CA ARG A 74 11.90 1.02 -16.84
C ARG A 74 12.01 2.20 -17.81
N VAL A 75 11.47 3.36 -17.45
CA VAL A 75 11.55 4.58 -18.27
C VAL A 75 13.00 4.99 -18.50
N GLU A 76 13.82 5.00 -17.44
CA GLU A 76 15.25 5.32 -17.53
C GLU A 76 16.01 4.34 -18.44
N PHE A 77 15.72 3.04 -18.33
CA PHE A 77 16.30 2.01 -19.19
C PHE A 77 15.99 2.24 -20.67
N PHE A 78 14.71 2.44 -21.02
CA PHE A 78 14.32 2.65 -22.43
C PHE A 78 14.85 3.97 -22.99
N ALA A 79 14.92 5.02 -22.17
CA ALA A 79 15.53 6.28 -22.57
C ALA A 79 17.01 6.09 -22.89
N ALA A 80 17.78 5.46 -21.99
CA ALA A 80 19.20 5.17 -22.20
C ALA A 80 19.43 4.30 -23.44
N ALA A 81 18.69 3.19 -23.58
CA ALA A 81 18.79 2.32 -24.75
C ALA A 81 18.50 3.06 -26.08
N SER A 82 17.53 3.98 -26.07
CA SER A 82 17.20 4.81 -27.24
C SER A 82 18.31 5.81 -27.57
N HIS A 83 18.90 6.44 -26.55
CA HIS A 83 20.03 7.36 -26.72
C HIS A 83 21.24 6.63 -27.30
N GLU A 84 21.57 5.45 -26.77
CA GLU A 84 22.69 4.65 -27.24
C GLU A 84 22.45 4.11 -28.66
N SER A 85 21.20 3.79 -29.01
CA SER A 85 20.85 3.28 -30.35
C SER A 85 20.80 4.37 -31.43
N LYS A 86 20.52 5.63 -31.07
CA LYS A 86 20.43 6.73 -32.05
C LYS A 86 21.74 6.93 -32.82
N THR A 87 22.88 6.81 -32.15
CA THR A 87 24.21 6.96 -32.75
C THR A 87 24.50 5.92 -33.85
N PRO A 88 24.50 4.59 -33.57
CA PRO A 88 24.77 3.59 -34.61
C PRO A 88 23.74 3.65 -35.74
N ILE A 89 22.46 3.88 -35.45
CA ILE A 89 21.43 4.02 -36.50
C ILE A 89 21.70 5.23 -37.40
N THR A 90 22.11 6.37 -36.82
CA THR A 90 22.45 7.58 -37.58
C THR A 90 23.66 7.35 -38.47
N ILE A 91 24.68 6.63 -37.97
CA ILE A 91 25.87 6.27 -38.75
C ILE A 91 25.47 5.40 -39.95
N ILE A 92 24.70 4.33 -39.72
CA ILE A 92 24.22 3.44 -40.79
C ILE A 92 23.40 4.21 -41.82
N LYS A 93 22.49 5.08 -41.37
CA LYS A 93 21.70 5.94 -42.26
C LYS A 93 22.59 6.85 -43.10
N GLY A 94 23.59 7.48 -42.50
CA GLY A 94 24.55 8.34 -43.20
C GLY A 94 25.33 7.59 -44.28
N GLN A 95 25.81 6.37 -43.97
CA GLN A 95 26.48 5.50 -44.94
C GLN A 95 25.58 5.15 -46.12
N LEU A 96 24.34 4.72 -45.85
CA LEU A 96 23.37 4.37 -46.89
C LEU A 96 23.01 5.58 -47.77
N GLN A 97 22.88 6.78 -47.19
CA GLN A 97 22.65 8.00 -47.96
C GLN A 97 23.87 8.36 -48.84
N GLY A 98 25.09 8.22 -48.32
CA GLY A 98 26.31 8.44 -49.11
C GLY A 98 26.40 7.51 -50.33
N MET A 99 26.01 6.24 -50.16
CA MET A 99 25.91 5.27 -51.25
C MET A 99 24.84 5.66 -52.26
N LEU A 100 23.63 5.98 -51.80
CA LEU A 100 22.48 6.29 -52.67
C LEU A 100 22.71 7.55 -53.52
N TYR A 101 23.35 8.57 -52.96
CA TYR A 101 23.63 9.84 -53.64
C TYR A 101 24.97 9.86 -54.38
N GLN A 102 25.71 8.75 -54.40
CA GLN A 102 27.05 8.67 -54.99
C GLN A 102 27.94 9.83 -54.51
N VAL A 103 28.12 9.96 -53.20
CA VAL A 103 28.91 11.04 -52.59
C VAL A 103 30.22 10.47 -52.04
N GLY A 104 31.35 11.13 -52.32
CA GLY A 104 32.66 10.70 -51.81
C GLY A 104 33.17 9.41 -52.47
N HIS A 105 33.63 8.44 -51.67
CA HIS A 105 34.17 7.14 -52.12
C HIS A 105 33.12 6.21 -52.78
N TYR A 106 31.87 6.63 -52.88
CA TYR A 106 30.78 5.89 -53.53
C TYR A 106 30.44 6.41 -54.94
N LYS A 107 31.35 7.19 -55.55
CA LYS A 107 31.19 7.79 -56.89
C LYS A 107 31.63 6.89 -58.05
N ASP A 108 32.31 5.79 -57.76
CA ASP A 108 32.97 4.92 -58.74
C ASP A 108 32.17 3.65 -58.99
#